data_AF-A0A1E7G8P5-F1
#
_entry.id   AF-A0A1E7G8P5-F1
#
_cell.length_a   1.000
_cell.length_b   1.000
_cell.length_c   1.000
_cell.angle_alpha   90.00
_cell.angle_beta   90.00
_cell.angle_gamma   90.00
#
_symmetry.space_group_name_H-M   'P 1'
#
loop_
_entity.id
_entity.type
_entity.pdbx_description
1 polymer ?
#
loop_
_entity_poly.entity_id
_entity_poly.type
_entity_poly.pdbx_seq_one_letter_code
_entity_poly.pdbx_strand_id
1 'polypeptide(L)' 'MIEHWIEHNESHVETFKEWAQKAKKDGFLEASEDILEAVSKIEEANEYLNKAKEGLFHIH' A
#
# COMPACT_ATOMS: atom_id res chain seq x y z
N MET A 1 7.11 0.94 16.02
CA MET A 1 7.27 -0.53 15.75
C MET A 1 6.10 -1.10 14.95
N ILE A 2 4.92 -0.46 14.90
CA ILE A 2 3.86 -0.73 13.91
C ILE A 2 3.71 0.44 12.92
N GLU A 3 3.98 1.65 13.40
CA GLU A 3 4.03 2.91 12.65
C GLU A 3 5.02 2.84 11.49
N HIS A 4 6.23 2.33 11.73
CA HIS A 4 7.23 2.16 10.67
C HIS A 4 6.79 1.23 9.54
N TRP A 5 5.96 0.21 9.84
CA TRP A 5 5.45 -0.67 8.78
C TRP A 5 4.35 0.03 7.97
N ILE A 6 3.50 0.82 8.63
CA ILE A 6 2.48 1.65 7.96
C ILE A 6 3.16 2.68 7.03
N GLU A 7 4.16 3.41 7.54
CA GLU A 7 4.96 4.38 6.78
C GLU A 7 5.70 3.73 5.61
N HIS A 8 6.29 2.55 5.83
CA HIS A 8 7.00 1.82 4.77
C HIS A 8 6.05 1.35 3.65
N ASN A 9 4.87 0.87 4.03
CA ASN A 9 3.83 0.48 3.09
C ASN A 9 3.33 1.68 2.26
N GLU A 10 3.20 2.87 2.85
CA GLU A 10 2.87 4.10 2.13
C GLU A 10 3.94 4.44 1.06
N SER A 11 5.22 4.32 1.40
CA SER A 11 6.31 4.50 0.44
C SER A 11 6.29 3.47 -0.71
N HIS A 12 5.93 2.22 -0.42
CA HIS A 12 5.71 1.21 -1.46
C HIS A 12 4.54 1.54 -2.37
N VAL A 13 3.43 2.02 -1.81
CA VAL A 13 2.24 2.43 -2.58
C VAL A 13 2.58 3.53 -3.59
N GLU A 14 3.33 4.55 -3.19
CA GLU A 14 3.78 5.61 -4.08
C GLU A 14 4.62 5.05 -5.24
N THR A 15 5.65 4.26 -4.91
CA THR A 15 6.53 3.65 -5.90
C THR A 15 5.76 2.74 -6.87
N PHE A 16 4.82 1.94 -6.37
CA PHE A 16 4.04 1.02 -7.20
C PHE A 16 3.08 1.77 -8.12
N LYS A 17 2.45 2.86 -7.64
CA LYS A 17 1.62 3.74 -8.49
C LYS A 17 2.44 4.32 -9.65
N GLU A 18 3.68 4.73 -9.43
CA GLU A 18 4.58 5.20 -10.49
C GLU A 18 4.88 4.10 -11.53
N TRP A 19 5.18 2.87 -11.07
CA TRP A 19 5.42 1.73 -11.95
C TRP A 19 4.19 1.30 -12.74
N ALA A 20 3.00 1.32 -12.13
CA ALA A 20 1.75 1.08 -12.83
C ALA A 20 1.52 2.10 -13.95
N GLN A 21 1.74 3.40 -13.66
CA GLN A 21 1.63 4.46 -14.66
C GLN A 21 2.62 4.26 -15.82
N LYS A 22 3.86 3.86 -15.51
CA LYS A 22 4.87 3.55 -16.54
C LYS A 22 4.46 2.34 -17.39
N ALA A 23 4.05 1.23 -16.76
CA ALA A 23 3.56 0.05 -17.44
C ALA A 23 2.38 0.37 -18.37
N LYS A 24 1.41 1.15 -17.90
CA LYS A 24 0.28 1.63 -18.68
C LYS A 24 0.71 2.46 -19.89
N LYS A 25 1.66 3.39 -19.70
CA LYS A 25 2.19 4.25 -20.78
C LYS A 25 2.91 3.43 -21.85
N ASP A 26 3.59 2.36 -21.45
CA ASP A 26 4.33 1.47 -22.35
C ASP A 26 3.44 0.39 -22.99
N GLY A 27 2.12 0.39 -22.70
CA GLY A 27 1.13 -0.51 -23.30
C GLY A 27 0.90 -1.81 -22.54
N PHE A 28 1.57 -2.01 -21.41
CA PHE A 28 1.41 -3.19 -20.55
C PHE A 28 0.22 -3.01 -19.58
N LEU A 29 -0.99 -3.04 -20.13
CA LEU A 29 -2.22 -2.77 -19.36
C LEU A 29 -2.45 -3.78 -18.23
N GLU A 30 -2.34 -5.08 -18.51
CA GLU A 30 -2.52 -6.15 -17.50
C GLU A 30 -1.51 -6.02 -16.35
N ALA A 31 -0.23 -5.78 -16.67
CA ALA A 31 0.79 -5.56 -15.64
C ALA A 31 0.52 -4.29 -14.82
N SER A 32 0.00 -3.22 -15.44
CA SER A 32 -0.44 -2.04 -14.70
C SER A 32 -1.59 -2.35 -13.76
N GLU A 33 -2.54 -3.19 -14.16
CA GLU A 33 -3.69 -3.57 -13.33
C GLU A 33 -3.24 -4.44 -12.15
N ASP A 34 -2.37 -5.42 -12.38
CA ASP A 34 -1.79 -6.26 -11.32
C ASP A 34 -1.02 -5.42 -10.27
N ILE A 35 -0.26 -4.41 -10.71
CA ILE A 35 0.46 -3.51 -9.78
C ILE A 35 -0.53 -2.66 -8.98
N LEU A 36 -1.63 -2.20 -9.59
CA LEU A 36 -2.67 -1.45 -8.88
C LEU A 36 -3.44 -2.33 -7.89
N GLU A 37 -3.65 -3.60 -8.19
CA GLU A 37 -4.21 -4.56 -7.23
C GLU A 37 -3.26 -4.76 -6.05
N ALA A 38 -1.95 -4.87 -6.28
CA ALA A 38 -0.96 -4.93 -5.21
C ALA A 38 -0.99 -3.68 -4.31
N VAL A 39 -1.14 -2.49 -4.90
CA VAL A 39 -1.37 -1.24 -4.15
C VAL A 39 -2.60 -1.34 -3.26
N SER A 40 -3.73 -1.81 -3.79
CA SER A 40 -4.97 -1.96 -3.02
C SER A 40 -4.78 -2.90 -1.82
N LYS A 41 -4.06 -4.01 -1.99
CA LYS A 41 -3.76 -4.94 -0.89
C LYS A 41 -2.86 -4.35 0.19
N ILE A 42 -1.90 -3.50 -0.18
CA ILE A 42 -1.06 -2.80 0.79
C ILE A 42 -1.87 -1.75 1.55
N GLU A 43 -2.74 -1.00 0.87
CA GLU A 43 -3.64 -0.04 1.51
C GLU A 43 -4.60 -0.77 2.49
N GLU A 44 -5.17 -1.91 2.10
CA GLU A 44 -5.98 -2.77 2.98
C GLU A 44 -5.19 -3.26 4.20
N ALA A 45 -3.94 -3.71 4.00
CA ALA A 45 -3.07 -4.09 5.11
C ALA A 45 -2.85 -2.92 6.08
N ASN A 46 -2.64 -1.71 5.57
CA ASN A 46 -2.49 -0.51 6.40
C ASN A 46 -3.76 -0.18 7.19
N GLU A 47 -4.96 -0.42 6.67
CA GLU A 47 -6.19 -0.25 7.45
C GLU A 47 -6.21 -1.16 8.69
N TYR A 48 -5.83 -2.44 8.53
CA TYR A 48 -5.77 -3.37 9.66
C TYR A 48 -4.64 -3.03 10.64
N LEU A 49 -3.48 -2.60 10.14
CA LEU A 49 -2.37 -2.14 10.99
C LEU A 49 -2.75 -0.89 11.79
N ASN A 50 -3.51 0.04 11.21
CA ASN A 50 -4.03 1.20 11.93
C ASN A 50 -5.04 0.80 13.02
N LYS A 51 -5.96 -0.12 12.74
CA LYS A 51 -6.87 -0.67 13.76
C LYS A 51 -6.11 -1.36 14.90
N ALA A 52 -5.06 -2.14 14.57
CA ALA A 52 -4.21 -2.77 15.57
C ALA A 52 -3.46 -1.73 16.40
N LYS A 53 -2.90 -0.69 15.77
CA LYS A 53 -2.27 0.45 16.44
C LYS A 53 -3.25 1.11 17.41
N GLU A 54 -4.46 1.44 16.98
CA GLU A 54 -5.49 2.01 17.85
C GLU A 54 -5.79 1.10 19.04
N GLY A 55 -6.02 -0.20 18.82
CA GLY A 55 -6.28 -1.16 19.88
C GLY A 55 -5.15 -1.32 20.89
N LEU A 56 -3.88 -1.19 20.45
CA LEU A 56 -2.71 -1.23 21.33
C LEU A 56 -2.58 0.03 22.20
N PHE A 57 -3.03 1.19 21.70
CA PHE A 57 -2.85 2.48 22.37
C PHE A 57 -4.14 3.04 23.02
N HIS A 58 -5.31 2.41 22.80
CA HIS A 58 -6.57 2.74 23.48
C HIS A 58 -6.74 2.07 24.86
N ILE A 59 -5.76 1.31 25.34
CA ILE A 59 -5.74 0.76 26.70
C ILE A 59 -5.02 1.76 27.62
N HIS A 60 -5.70 2.85 27.97
CA HIS A 60 -5.39 3.69 29.14
C HIS A 60 -6.67 4.24 29.75
#